data_AF-A0A9W9DGV4-F1
#
_entry.id   AF-A0A9W9DGV4-F1
#
_cell.length_a   1.000
_cell.length_b   1.000
_cell.length_c   1.000
_cell.angle_alpha   90.00
_cell.angle_beta   90.00
_cell.angle_gamma   90.00
#
_symmetry.space_group_name_H-M   'P 1'
#
loop_
_entity.id
_entity.type
_entity.pdbx_description
1 polymer ?
#
loop_
_entity_poly.entity_id
_entity_poly.type
_entity_poly.pdbx_seq_one_letter_code
_entity_poly.pdbx_strand_id
1 'polypeptide(L)'
;MEESLVNLLRVSSTLKAEDGISYAVSGLESLRLPSARMLQLVSDFHHLPEVHYWVGPAVKDLIQRPLGEIMNSKAQQIAAAYPTIARTRENIQRLLTQVSQRSFALKLADKDQQEEADLCLTHKECQKAWKSVWKENIGYLLLHFQKPLTYKELLELLQNTDFPKVNPSCKACMLNWLSRKSDYPGMKELVEEAVASIEDIYHVPRRGPAPENAEV
;
A
#
# COMPACT_ATOMS: atom_id res chain seq x y z
N MET A 1 18.05 12.20 22.94
CA MET A 1 18.50 12.77 21.64
C MET A 1 17.31 13.26 20.83
N GLU A 2 16.29 12.43 20.56
CA GLU A 2 15.06 12.88 19.88
C GLU A 2 14.45 14.12 20.55
N GLU A 3 14.23 14.09 21.86
CA GLU A 3 13.64 15.21 22.60
C GLU A 3 14.42 16.52 22.43
N SER A 4 15.75 16.46 22.39
CA SER A 4 16.61 17.63 22.15
C SER A 4 16.39 18.20 20.75
N LEU A 5 16.23 17.35 19.73
CA LEU A 5 15.95 17.78 18.36
C LEU A 5 14.52 18.32 18.20
N VAL A 6 13.54 17.72 18.87
CA VAL A 6 12.15 18.23 18.89
C VAL A 6 12.09 19.60 19.59
N ASN A 7 12.81 19.76 20.71
CA ASN A 7 12.91 21.03 21.40
C ASN A 7 13.63 22.09 20.54
N LEU A 8 14.71 21.70 19.85
CA LEU A 8 15.38 22.57 18.89
C LEU A 8 14.43 22.98 17.76
N LEU A 9 13.72 22.03 17.15
CA LEU A 9 12.74 22.30 16.10
C LEU A 9 11.66 23.29 16.58
N ARG A 10 11.16 23.12 17.80
CA ARG A 10 10.18 24.02 18.42
C ARG A 10 10.72 25.44 18.61
N VAL A 11 11.92 25.57 19.16
CA VAL A 11 12.57 26.87 19.36
C VAL A 11 12.88 27.54 18.03
N SER A 12 13.52 26.82 17.11
CA SER A 12 13.88 27.33 15.78
C SER A 12 12.66 27.71 14.95
N SER A 13 11.57 26.93 15.04
CA SER A 13 10.30 27.27 14.38
C SER A 13 9.68 28.55 14.96
N THR A 14 9.70 28.71 16.28
CA THR A 14 9.19 29.92 16.96
C THR A 14 10.00 31.16 16.55
N LEU A 15 11.32 31.01 16.42
CA LEU A 15 12.23 32.08 16.02
C LEU A 15 12.38 32.25 14.51
N LYS A 16 11.72 31.40 13.70
CA LYS A 16 11.89 31.33 12.24
C LYS A 16 13.36 31.18 11.80
N ALA A 17 14.13 30.40 12.54
CA ALA A 17 15.54 30.12 12.25
C ALA A 17 15.65 28.90 11.32
N GLU A 18 15.71 29.15 10.00
CA GLU A 18 15.70 28.13 8.94
C GLU A 18 16.81 27.08 9.11
N ASP A 19 18.04 27.50 9.41
CA ASP A 19 19.17 26.56 9.64
C ASP A 19 18.89 25.60 10.80
N GLY A 20 18.26 26.11 11.86
CA GLY A 20 17.90 25.29 13.02
C GLY A 20 16.77 24.32 12.73
N ILE A 21 15.78 24.74 11.91
CA ILE A 21 14.71 23.87 11.42
C ILE A 21 15.32 22.75 10.57
N SER A 22 16.12 23.10 9.56
CA SER A 22 16.78 22.15 8.67
C SER A 22 17.65 21.14 9.43
N TYR A 23 18.51 21.62 10.33
CA TYR A 23 19.34 20.77 11.18
C TYR A 23 18.51 19.82 12.04
N ALA A 24 17.45 20.32 12.68
CA ALA A 24 16.60 19.49 13.54
C ALA A 24 15.83 18.44 12.73
N VAL A 25 15.27 18.81 11.58
CA VAL A 25 14.55 17.90 10.67
C VAL A 25 15.49 16.80 10.18
N SER A 26 16.66 17.14 9.62
CA SER A 26 17.63 16.13 9.17
C SER A 26 18.13 15.24 10.31
N GLY A 27 18.30 15.82 11.50
CA GLY A 27 18.62 15.05 12.71
C GLY A 27 17.52 14.04 13.04
N LEU A 28 16.25 14.44 13.01
CA LEU A 28 15.10 13.57 13.29
C LEU A 28 14.96 12.47 12.24
N GLU A 29 15.20 12.75 10.96
CA GLU A 29 15.20 11.75 9.88
C GLU A 29 16.27 10.68 10.11
N SER A 30 17.46 11.09 10.57
CA SER A 30 18.57 10.17 10.86
C SER A 30 18.24 9.16 11.97
N LEU A 31 17.30 9.49 12.87
CA LEU A 31 16.88 8.64 13.98
C LEU A 31 15.90 7.53 13.59
N ARG A 32 15.41 7.50 12.34
CA ARG A 32 14.41 6.50 11.85
C ARG A 32 13.20 6.39 12.77
N LEU A 33 12.51 7.51 12.99
CA LEU A 33 11.37 7.59 13.89
C LEU A 33 10.24 6.61 13.48
N PRO A 34 9.49 6.06 14.45
CA PRO A 34 8.28 5.30 14.14
C PRO A 34 7.26 6.16 13.38
N SER A 35 6.54 5.57 12.42
CA SER A 35 5.58 6.31 11.58
C SER A 35 4.47 7.02 12.35
N ALA A 36 4.00 6.47 13.47
CA ALA A 36 3.06 7.16 14.35
C ALA A 36 3.65 8.46 14.94
N ARG A 37 4.93 8.41 15.31
CA ARG A 37 5.67 9.57 15.83
C ARG A 37 5.93 10.60 14.74
N MET A 38 6.22 10.16 13.52
CA MET A 38 6.34 11.06 12.36
C MET A 38 5.03 11.83 12.13
N LEU A 39 3.88 11.15 12.11
CA LEU A 39 2.58 11.81 11.95
C LEU A 39 2.25 12.75 13.11
N GLN A 40 2.63 12.39 14.33
CA GLN A 40 2.48 13.29 15.47
C GLN A 40 3.28 14.59 15.28
N LEU A 41 4.54 14.49 14.84
CA LEU A 41 5.38 15.65 14.57
C LEU A 41 4.83 16.48 13.40
N VAL A 42 4.27 15.84 12.36
CA VAL A 42 3.55 16.58 11.30
C VAL A 42 2.38 17.35 11.87
N SER A 43 1.58 16.75 12.76
CA SER A 43 0.47 17.46 13.42
C SER A 43 0.97 18.64 14.25
N ASP A 44 2.04 18.44 15.04
CA ASP A 44 2.62 19.45 15.93
C ASP A 44 3.28 20.61 15.15
N PHE A 45 3.82 20.33 13.96
CA PHE A 45 4.61 21.27 13.15
C PHE A 45 4.06 21.44 11.73
N HIS A 46 2.74 21.34 11.56
CA HIS A 46 2.11 21.34 10.23
C HIS A 46 2.33 22.61 9.40
N HIS A 47 2.75 23.72 10.02
CA HIS A 47 3.13 24.94 9.31
C HIS A 47 4.52 24.88 8.66
N LEU A 48 5.32 23.85 8.95
CA LEU A 48 6.66 23.65 8.37
C LEU A 48 6.60 22.76 7.13
N PRO A 49 6.94 23.26 5.93
CA PRO A 49 6.98 22.46 4.70
C PRO A 49 7.89 21.23 4.78
N GLU A 50 8.96 21.32 5.57
CA GLU A 50 9.98 20.30 5.74
C GLU A 50 9.51 19.08 6.52
N VAL A 51 8.33 19.09 7.15
CA VAL A 51 7.78 17.87 7.77
C VAL A 51 6.70 17.22 6.92
N HIS A 52 6.17 17.93 5.91
CA HIS A 52 5.05 17.46 5.09
C HIS A 52 5.36 16.17 4.32
N TYR A 53 6.60 16.00 3.87
CA TYR A 53 7.00 14.81 3.14
C TYR A 53 7.02 13.52 3.98
N TRP A 54 6.87 13.62 5.30
CA TRP A 54 6.75 12.48 6.20
C TRP A 54 5.37 11.81 6.12
N VAL A 55 4.32 12.52 5.70
CA VAL A 55 2.93 11.99 5.72
C VAL A 55 2.82 10.74 4.86
N GLY A 56 3.21 10.82 3.58
CA GLY A 56 3.10 9.71 2.63
C GLY A 56 3.75 8.41 3.13
N PRO A 57 5.06 8.40 3.45
CA PRO A 57 5.74 7.22 3.99
C PRO A 57 5.13 6.72 5.30
N ALA A 58 4.77 7.61 6.22
CA ALA A 58 4.23 7.22 7.52
C ALA A 58 2.85 6.58 7.42
N VAL A 59 1.95 7.14 6.60
CA VAL A 59 0.62 6.57 6.34
C VAL A 59 0.73 5.22 5.65
N LYS A 60 1.59 5.09 4.64
CA LYS A 60 1.85 3.83 3.93
C LYS A 60 2.30 2.73 4.88
N ASP A 61 3.23 3.03 5.77
CA ASP A 61 3.72 2.08 6.78
C ASP A 61 2.61 1.70 7.78
N LEU A 62 1.87 2.68 8.32
CA LEU A 62 0.82 2.43 9.31
C LEU A 62 -0.33 1.58 8.75
N ILE A 63 -0.76 1.81 7.51
CA ILE A 63 -1.83 1.02 6.88
C ILE A 63 -1.43 -0.47 6.76
N GLN A 64 -0.14 -0.75 6.53
CA GLN A 64 0.37 -2.11 6.40
C GLN A 64 0.40 -2.87 7.74
N ARG A 65 0.42 -2.18 8.88
CA ARG A 65 0.49 -2.80 10.22
C ARG A 65 -0.88 -3.25 10.74
N PRO A 66 -0.95 -4.36 11.52
CA PRO A 66 -2.18 -4.75 12.22
C PRO A 66 -2.71 -3.64 13.14
N LEU A 67 -4.03 -3.39 13.13
CA LEU A 67 -4.65 -2.33 13.95
C LEU A 67 -4.39 -2.51 15.45
N GLY A 68 -4.30 -3.76 15.92
CA GLY A 68 -3.97 -4.06 17.32
C GLY A 68 -2.61 -3.51 17.75
N GLU A 69 -1.62 -3.49 16.85
CA GLU A 69 -0.29 -2.91 17.15
C GLU A 69 -0.33 -1.39 17.24
N ILE A 70 -1.24 -0.76 16.50
CA ILE A 70 -1.42 0.71 16.50
C ILE A 70 -2.12 1.15 17.80
N MET A 71 -3.13 0.40 18.26
CA MET A 71 -3.94 0.74 19.44
C MET A 71 -3.16 0.75 20.76
N ASN A 72 -2.18 -0.14 20.94
CA ASN A 72 -1.63 -0.45 22.27
C ASN A 72 -0.70 0.61 22.90
N SER A 73 -0.39 1.71 22.22
CA SER A 73 0.40 2.83 22.81
C SER A 73 0.50 4.06 21.91
N LYS A 74 0.19 3.92 20.62
CA LYS A 74 0.42 4.95 19.60
C LYS A 74 -0.85 5.63 19.12
N ALA A 75 -2.03 5.14 19.52
CA ALA A 75 -3.32 5.71 19.10
C ALA A 75 -3.45 7.20 19.43
N GLN A 76 -2.96 7.64 20.60
CA GLN A 76 -2.97 9.06 20.97
C GLN A 76 -2.09 9.92 20.06
N GLN A 77 -0.97 9.38 19.57
CA GLN A 77 -0.02 10.11 18.70
C GLN A 77 -0.61 10.41 17.32
N ILE A 78 -1.59 9.62 16.88
CA ILE A 78 -2.23 9.73 15.57
C ILE A 78 -3.74 9.86 15.67
N ALA A 79 -4.26 10.40 16.78
CA ALA A 79 -5.69 10.38 17.07
C ALA A 79 -6.56 10.95 15.93
N ALA A 80 -6.09 12.01 15.27
CA ALA A 80 -6.76 12.63 14.13
C ALA A 80 -6.69 11.78 12.85
N ALA A 81 -5.54 11.16 12.56
CA ALA A 81 -5.33 10.32 11.38
C ALA A 81 -5.86 8.88 11.53
N TYR A 82 -6.08 8.41 12.76
CA TYR A 82 -6.44 7.03 13.07
C TYR A 82 -7.73 6.56 12.35
N PRO A 83 -8.84 7.33 12.33
CA PRO A 83 -10.06 6.90 11.64
C PRO A 83 -9.82 6.65 10.13
N THR A 84 -9.03 7.50 9.48
CA THR A 84 -8.68 7.35 8.06
C THR A 84 -7.84 6.09 7.85
N ILE A 85 -6.80 5.89 8.66
CA ILE A 85 -5.94 4.69 8.57
C ILE A 85 -6.75 3.41 8.79
N ALA A 86 -7.61 3.39 9.81
CA ALA A 86 -8.44 2.23 10.14
C ALA A 86 -9.43 1.90 9.01
N ARG A 87 -10.14 2.91 8.48
CA ARG A 87 -11.09 2.75 7.38
C ARG A 87 -10.40 2.30 6.10
N THR A 88 -9.25 2.88 5.77
CA THR A 88 -8.49 2.49 4.58
C THR A 88 -8.04 1.04 4.67
N ARG A 89 -7.55 0.60 5.84
CA ARG A 89 -7.20 -0.80 6.06
C ARG A 89 -8.42 -1.72 5.94
N GLU A 90 -9.56 -1.33 6.48
CA GLU A 90 -10.81 -2.10 6.33
C GLU A 90 -11.22 -2.22 4.86
N ASN A 91 -11.13 -1.13 4.10
CA ASN A 91 -11.42 -1.13 2.66
C ASN A 91 -10.46 -2.05 1.89
N ILE A 92 -9.15 -2.01 2.20
CA ILE A 92 -8.16 -2.93 1.63
C ILE A 92 -8.51 -4.38 1.99
N GLN A 93 -8.86 -4.67 3.24
CA GLN A 93 -9.25 -6.01 3.67
C GLN A 93 -10.51 -6.49 2.96
N ARG A 94 -11.51 -5.61 2.81
CA ARG A 94 -12.75 -5.91 2.07
C ARG A 94 -12.44 -6.23 0.61
N LEU A 95 -11.51 -5.49 0.02
CA LEU A 95 -11.08 -5.68 -1.35
C LEU A 95 -10.31 -6.98 -1.54
N LEU A 96 -9.37 -7.28 -0.65
CA LEU A 96 -8.68 -8.57 -0.57
C LEU A 96 -9.69 -9.72 -0.42
N THR A 97 -10.71 -9.53 0.40
CA THR A 97 -11.78 -10.51 0.57
C THR A 97 -12.53 -10.73 -0.73
N GLN A 98 -12.89 -9.66 -1.44
CA GLN A 98 -13.54 -9.77 -2.75
C GLN A 98 -12.64 -10.47 -3.78
N VAL A 99 -11.35 -10.15 -3.82
CA VAL A 99 -10.36 -10.78 -4.73
C VAL A 99 -10.15 -12.26 -4.37
N SER A 100 -10.09 -12.60 -3.09
CA SER A 100 -9.95 -13.99 -2.63
C SER A 100 -11.15 -14.85 -3.04
N GLN A 101 -12.37 -14.30 -2.98
CA GLN A 101 -13.62 -14.99 -3.29
C GLN A 101 -13.92 -15.02 -4.79
N ARG A 102 -13.61 -13.94 -5.50
CA ARG A 102 -13.57 -13.91 -6.95
C ARG A 102 -12.31 -14.66 -7.36
N SER A 103 -12.34 -15.99 -7.30
CA SER A 103 -11.41 -16.77 -8.14
C SER A 103 -11.48 -16.11 -9.50
N PHE A 104 -10.38 -15.57 -10.00
CA PHE A 104 -10.31 -15.04 -11.36
C PHE A 104 -10.60 -16.24 -12.26
N ALA A 105 -11.88 -16.51 -12.46
CA ALA A 105 -12.35 -17.51 -13.37
C ALA A 105 -11.75 -17.06 -14.69
N LEU A 106 -11.11 -17.99 -15.39
CA LEU A 106 -10.64 -17.86 -16.77
C LEU A 106 -11.82 -17.40 -17.64
N LYS A 107 -12.16 -16.12 -17.56
CA LYS A 107 -12.80 -15.39 -18.62
C LYS A 107 -11.61 -14.97 -19.44
N LEU A 108 -11.26 -15.79 -20.42
CA LEU A 108 -10.40 -15.38 -21.52
C LEU A 108 -11.01 -14.09 -22.04
N ALA A 109 -10.42 -12.96 -21.67
CA ALA A 109 -11.06 -11.67 -21.82
C ALA A 109 -10.92 -11.15 -23.26
N ASP A 110 -9.98 -11.71 -24.02
CA ASP A 110 -9.70 -11.35 -25.40
C ASP A 110 -9.72 -12.58 -26.30
N LYS A 111 -10.27 -12.40 -27.51
CA LYS A 111 -10.29 -13.43 -28.56
C LYS A 111 -8.89 -13.97 -28.87
N ASP A 112 -7.87 -13.11 -28.78
CA ASP A 112 -6.47 -13.47 -29.05
C ASP A 112 -5.89 -14.43 -27.99
N GLN A 113 -6.37 -14.35 -26.73
CA GLN A 113 -5.98 -15.31 -25.69
C GLN A 113 -6.76 -16.61 -25.77
N GLN A 114 -7.91 -16.58 -26.44
CA GLN A 114 -8.74 -17.75 -26.66
C GLN A 114 -8.07 -18.72 -27.64
N GLU A 115 -7.36 -18.24 -28.67
CA GLU A 115 -6.59 -19.09 -29.59
C GLU A 115 -5.46 -19.87 -28.90
N GLU A 116 -4.69 -19.24 -28.01
CA GLU A 116 -3.65 -19.93 -27.22
C GLU A 116 -4.25 -20.90 -26.19
N ALA A 117 -5.42 -20.58 -25.64
CA ALA A 117 -6.13 -21.43 -24.69
C ALA A 117 -6.89 -22.60 -25.35
N ASP A 118 -7.29 -22.45 -26.61
CA ASP A 118 -7.96 -23.48 -27.43
C ASP A 118 -7.00 -24.62 -27.80
N LEU A 119 -5.68 -24.39 -27.71
CA LEU A 119 -4.66 -25.45 -27.77
C LEU A 119 -4.69 -26.38 -26.54
N CYS A 120 -5.34 -25.98 -25.44
CA CYS A 120 -5.49 -26.82 -24.26
C CYS A 120 -6.72 -27.73 -24.37
N LEU A 121 -6.48 -29.01 -24.67
CA LEU A 121 -7.51 -30.05 -24.76
C LEU A 121 -8.34 -30.20 -23.48
N THR A 122 -7.79 -29.79 -22.32
CA THR A 122 -8.42 -29.91 -21.00
C THR A 122 -8.69 -28.55 -20.35
N HIS A 123 -8.95 -27.51 -21.14
CA HIS A 123 -9.13 -26.14 -20.63
C HIS A 123 -10.11 -26.06 -19.45
N LYS A 124 -11.28 -26.71 -19.55
CA LYS A 124 -12.28 -26.74 -18.46
C LYS A 124 -11.75 -27.36 -17.16
N GLU A 125 -10.88 -28.35 -17.25
CA GLU A 125 -10.26 -28.97 -16.08
C GLU A 125 -9.20 -28.05 -15.47
N CYS A 126 -8.40 -27.39 -16.31
CA CYS A 126 -7.46 -26.34 -15.87
C CYS A 126 -8.19 -25.21 -15.13
N GLN A 127 -9.34 -24.75 -15.63
CA GLN A 127 -10.15 -23.73 -14.94
C GLN A 127 -10.61 -24.18 -13.54
N LYS A 128 -11.10 -25.43 -13.43
CA LYS A 128 -11.54 -26.00 -12.16
C LYS A 128 -10.38 -26.16 -11.18
N ALA A 129 -9.25 -26.68 -11.65
CA ALA A 129 -8.04 -26.86 -10.86
C ALA A 129 -7.49 -25.52 -10.37
N TRP A 130 -7.40 -24.51 -11.26
CA TRP A 130 -7.01 -23.15 -10.89
C TRP A 130 -7.92 -22.59 -9.80
N LYS A 131 -9.24 -22.70 -9.96
CA LYS A 131 -10.19 -22.20 -8.96
C LYS A 131 -10.02 -22.87 -7.60
N SER A 132 -9.75 -24.18 -7.57
CA SER A 132 -9.47 -24.92 -6.33
C SER A 132 -8.20 -24.42 -5.66
N VAL A 133 -7.08 -24.42 -6.38
CA VAL A 133 -5.77 -23.97 -5.87
C VAL A 133 -5.82 -22.51 -5.44
N TRP A 134 -6.51 -21.65 -6.21
CA TRP A 134 -6.73 -20.26 -5.84
C TRP A 134 -7.44 -20.16 -4.50
N LYS A 135 -8.56 -20.86 -4.32
CA LYS A 135 -9.35 -20.77 -3.08
C LYS A 135 -8.58 -21.35 -1.88
N GLU A 136 -7.93 -22.50 -2.06
CA GLU A 136 -7.27 -23.25 -0.99
C GLU A 136 -5.96 -22.62 -0.56
N ASN A 137 -5.17 -22.07 -1.49
CA ASN A 137 -3.85 -21.55 -1.20
C ASN A 137 -3.83 -20.02 -1.26
N ILE A 138 -4.15 -19.44 -2.41
CA ILE A 138 -3.94 -18.01 -2.67
C ILE A 138 -4.94 -17.14 -1.89
N GLY A 139 -6.22 -17.47 -1.95
CA GLY A 139 -7.28 -16.75 -1.27
C GLY A 139 -7.11 -16.77 0.25
N TYR A 140 -6.68 -17.90 0.80
CA TYR A 140 -6.31 -17.99 2.21
C TYR A 140 -5.15 -17.05 2.55
N LEU A 141 -4.08 -17.06 1.76
CA LEU A 141 -2.94 -16.16 1.95
C LEU A 141 -3.37 -14.68 1.88
N LEU A 142 -4.21 -14.31 0.91
CA LEU A 142 -4.72 -12.94 0.77
C LEU A 142 -5.56 -12.48 1.97
N LEU A 143 -6.26 -13.40 2.64
CA LEU A 143 -7.12 -13.08 3.78
C LEU A 143 -6.37 -13.05 5.13
N HIS A 144 -5.35 -13.91 5.27
CA HIS A 144 -4.70 -14.18 6.56
C HIS A 144 -3.28 -13.61 6.69
N PHE A 145 -2.74 -12.96 5.66
CA PHE A 145 -1.44 -12.30 5.79
C PHE A 145 -1.53 -11.06 6.68
N GLN A 146 -0.67 -10.99 7.69
CA GLN A 146 -0.59 -9.82 8.58
C GLN A 146 -0.20 -8.54 7.79
N LYS A 147 0.60 -8.72 6.74
CA LYS A 147 1.02 -7.69 5.77
C LYS A 147 0.38 -7.98 4.40
N PRO A 148 -0.46 -7.10 3.84
CA PRO A 148 -1.00 -7.31 2.50
C PRO A 148 0.11 -7.56 1.48
N LEU A 149 0.02 -8.65 0.71
CA LEU A 149 0.93 -8.87 -0.41
C LEU A 149 0.73 -7.76 -1.44
N THR A 150 1.83 -7.16 -1.89
CA THR A 150 1.81 -6.29 -3.07
C THR A 150 1.42 -7.10 -4.30
N TYR A 151 0.96 -6.41 -5.35
CA TYR A 151 0.59 -7.11 -6.57
C TYR A 151 1.75 -7.88 -7.20
N LYS A 152 2.96 -7.30 -7.14
CA LYS A 152 4.19 -7.94 -7.61
C LYS A 152 4.48 -9.22 -6.83
N GLU A 153 4.43 -9.14 -5.50
CA GLU A 153 4.64 -10.32 -4.64
C GLU A 153 3.58 -11.40 -4.89
N LEU A 154 2.32 -11.01 -5.17
CA LEU A 154 1.27 -11.96 -5.55
C LEU A 154 1.57 -12.63 -6.90
N LEU A 155 2.00 -11.88 -7.92
CA LEU A 155 2.37 -12.46 -9.21
C LEU A 155 3.56 -13.41 -9.09
N GLU A 156 4.59 -13.03 -8.34
CA GLU A 156 5.74 -13.89 -8.04
C GLU A 156 5.31 -15.16 -7.30
N LEU A 157 4.42 -15.04 -6.32
CA LEU A 157 3.84 -16.18 -5.60
C LEU A 157 3.10 -17.10 -6.57
N LEU A 158 2.22 -16.56 -7.42
CA LEU A 158 1.46 -17.36 -8.40
C LEU A 158 2.37 -18.02 -9.44
N GLN A 159 3.44 -17.34 -9.86
CA GLN A 159 4.43 -17.90 -10.77
C GLN A 159 5.15 -19.09 -10.15
N ASN A 160 5.54 -18.99 -8.88
CA ASN A 160 6.30 -20.02 -8.16
C ASN A 160 5.43 -21.13 -7.54
N THR A 161 4.12 -20.91 -7.39
CA THR A 161 3.19 -21.91 -6.83
C THR A 161 2.93 -23.01 -7.84
N ASP A 162 3.01 -24.28 -7.43
CA ASP A 162 2.59 -25.39 -8.28
C ASP A 162 1.05 -25.47 -8.34
N PHE A 163 0.51 -25.63 -9.55
CA PHE A 163 -0.92 -25.76 -9.80
C PHE A 163 -1.19 -27.15 -10.37
N PRO A 164 -1.32 -28.18 -9.52
CA PRO A 164 -1.56 -29.53 -9.99
C PRO A 164 -2.82 -29.55 -10.85
N LYS A 165 -2.74 -30.22 -12.00
CA LYS A 165 -3.81 -30.33 -13.01
C LYS A 165 -4.09 -29.03 -13.79
N VAL A 166 -3.25 -28.01 -13.68
CA VAL A 166 -3.25 -26.85 -14.58
C VAL A 166 -2.10 -27.01 -15.57
N ASN A 167 -2.43 -27.01 -16.87
CA ASN A 167 -1.43 -27.04 -17.92
C ASN A 167 -0.52 -25.78 -17.85
N PRO A 168 0.81 -25.90 -18.02
CA PRO A 168 1.73 -24.76 -17.99
C PRO A 168 1.35 -23.59 -18.92
N SER A 169 0.85 -23.87 -20.12
CA SER A 169 0.40 -22.84 -21.06
C SER A 169 -0.81 -22.09 -20.51
N CYS A 170 -1.80 -22.80 -19.95
CA CYS A 170 -2.93 -22.16 -19.29
C CYS A 170 -2.48 -21.29 -18.11
N LYS A 171 -1.55 -21.77 -17.29
CA LYS A 171 -0.98 -20.98 -16.18
C LYS A 171 -0.29 -19.71 -16.71
N ALA A 172 0.52 -19.81 -17.76
CA ALA A 172 1.19 -18.67 -18.38
C ALA A 172 0.19 -17.64 -18.93
N CYS A 173 -0.86 -18.07 -19.65
CA CYS A 173 -1.92 -17.19 -20.12
C CYS A 173 -2.61 -16.47 -18.95
N MET A 174 -2.89 -17.17 -17.84
CA MET A 174 -3.50 -16.57 -16.66
C MET A 174 -2.61 -15.53 -15.98
N LEU A 175 -1.32 -15.81 -15.83
CA LEU A 175 -0.35 -14.87 -15.28
C LEU A 175 -0.19 -13.64 -16.17
N ASN A 176 -0.13 -13.83 -17.49
CA ASN A 176 -0.07 -12.75 -18.46
C ASN A 176 -1.35 -11.88 -18.40
N TRP A 177 -2.53 -12.51 -18.37
CA TRP A 177 -3.80 -11.80 -18.20
C TRP A 177 -3.84 -10.99 -16.90
N LEU A 178 -3.43 -11.59 -15.78
CA LEU A 178 -3.27 -10.87 -14.52
C LEU A 178 -2.31 -9.69 -14.69
N SER A 179 -1.09 -9.89 -15.20
CA SER A 179 -0.11 -8.80 -15.35
C SER A 179 -0.61 -7.61 -16.20
N ARG A 180 -1.49 -7.87 -17.20
CA ARG A 180 -2.11 -6.84 -18.05
C ARG A 180 -3.28 -6.14 -17.36
N LYS A 181 -4.04 -6.87 -16.54
CA LYS A 181 -4.97 -6.30 -15.56
C LYS A 181 -4.13 -5.77 -14.39
N SER A 182 -3.36 -4.71 -14.64
CA SER A 182 -2.54 -4.00 -13.64
C SER A 182 -3.34 -3.57 -12.42
N ASP A 183 -4.66 -3.53 -12.55
CA ASP A 183 -5.61 -3.22 -11.50
C ASP A 183 -5.79 -4.44 -10.59
N TYR A 184 -4.73 -4.77 -9.84
CA TYR A 184 -4.98 -5.21 -8.48
C TYR A 184 -5.80 -4.10 -7.84
N PRO A 185 -7.09 -4.34 -7.60
CA PRO A 185 -8.04 -3.25 -7.61
C PRO A 185 -7.66 -2.27 -6.51
N GLY A 186 -7.70 -0.97 -6.82
CA GLY A 186 -7.91 0.13 -5.87
C GLY A 186 -6.95 0.29 -4.69
N MET A 187 -5.97 -0.57 -4.44
CA MET A 187 -5.20 -0.49 -3.18
C MET A 187 -4.28 0.72 -3.15
N LYS A 188 -3.62 0.99 -4.27
CA LYS A 188 -2.75 2.16 -4.40
C LYS A 188 -3.60 3.42 -4.26
N GLU A 189 -4.75 3.45 -4.92
CA GLU A 189 -5.71 4.53 -4.91
C GLU A 189 -6.27 4.76 -3.50
N LEU A 190 -6.63 3.70 -2.77
CA LEU A 190 -7.10 3.77 -1.39
C LEU A 190 -6.02 4.32 -0.44
N VAL A 191 -4.76 3.97 -0.67
CA VAL A 191 -3.62 4.48 0.11
C VAL A 191 -3.33 5.95 -0.25
N GLU A 192 -3.36 6.31 -1.53
CA GLU A 192 -3.17 7.68 -1.99
C GLU A 192 -4.31 8.61 -1.52
N GLU A 193 -5.56 8.12 -1.54
CA GLU A 193 -6.71 8.80 -0.97
C GLU A 193 -6.55 8.99 0.55
N ALA A 194 -6.03 7.99 1.26
CA ALA A 194 -5.74 8.10 2.69
C ALA A 194 -4.65 9.13 2.99
N VAL A 195 -3.58 9.15 2.17
CA VAL A 195 -2.51 10.16 2.28
C VAL A 195 -3.10 11.55 2.05
N ALA A 196 -3.84 11.76 0.97
CA ALA A 196 -4.47 13.05 0.65
C ALA A 196 -5.45 13.49 1.76
N SER A 197 -6.26 12.57 2.29
CA SER A 197 -7.18 12.86 3.39
C SER A 197 -6.43 13.27 4.67
N ILE A 198 -5.28 12.67 4.96
CA ILE A 198 -4.48 13.00 6.16
C ILE A 198 -3.71 14.30 5.95
N GLU A 199 -3.21 14.57 4.73
CA GLU A 199 -2.65 15.86 4.35
C GLU A 199 -3.69 16.98 4.57
N ASP A 200 -4.94 16.77 4.14
CA ASP A 200 -6.04 17.73 4.37
C ASP A 200 -6.34 17.92 5.87
N ILE A 201 -6.35 16.84 6.67
CA ILE A 201 -6.56 16.90 8.14
C ILE A 201 -5.47 17.74 8.83
N TYR A 202 -4.23 17.61 8.38
CA TYR A 202 -3.10 18.36 8.92
C TYR A 202 -2.85 19.68 8.21
N HIS A 203 -3.73 20.12 7.30
CA HIS A 203 -3.57 21.36 6.53
C HIS A 203 -2.23 21.43 5.78
N VAL A 204 -1.70 20.27 5.36
CA VAL A 204 -0.53 20.18 4.49
C VAL A 204 -0.95 20.63 3.09
N PRO A 205 -0.27 21.63 2.48
CA PRO A 205 -0.56 22.02 1.11
C PRO A 205 -0.44 20.82 0.19
N ARG A 206 -1.49 20.52 -0.57
CA ARG A 206 -1.45 19.47 -1.58
C ARG A 206 -0.31 19.78 -2.54
N ARG A 207 0.61 18.83 -2.71
CA ARG A 207 1.61 18.96 -3.76
C ARG A 207 0.87 19.06 -5.08
N GLY A 208 1.09 20.16 -5.81
CA GLY A 208 0.77 20.18 -7.22
C GLY A 208 1.42 18.98 -7.92
N PRO A 209 0.92 18.58 -9.09
CA PRO A 209 1.61 17.58 -9.90
C PRO A 209 3.08 17.97 -9.99
N ALA A 210 3.99 17.02 -9.73
CA ALA A 210 5.41 17.25 -9.91
C ALA A 210 5.58 17.87 -11.31
N PRO A 211 6.32 18.99 -11.46
CA PRO A 211 6.54 19.57 -12.77
C PRO A 211 7.07 18.44 -13.66
N GLU A 212 6.29 18.07 -14.69
CA GLU A 212 6.76 17.16 -15.73
C GLU A 212 8.09 17.73 -16.20
N ASN A 213 9.14 16.93 -16.09
CA ASN A 213 10.50 17.32 -16.39
C ASN A 213 10.49 18.16 -17.66
N ALA A 214 10.80 19.46 -17.51
CA ALA A 214 11.16 20.27 -18.65
C ALA A 214 12.39 19.60 -19.25
N GLU A 215 12.19 18.85 -20.33
CA GLU A 215 13.26 18.30 -21.14
C GLU A 215 14.16 19.47 -21.53
N VAL A 216 15.40 19.45 -21.03
CA VAL A 216 16.51 20.31 -21.47
C VAL A 216 17.38 19.51 -22.40
#